data_AF-A0A923ARP9-F1
#
_entry.id   AF-A0A923ARP9-F1
#
_cell.length_a   1.000
_cell.length_b   1.000
_cell.length_c   1.000
_cell.angle_alpha   90.00
_cell.angle_beta   90.00
_cell.angle_gamma   90.00
#
_symmetry.space_group_name_H-M   'P 1'
#
loop_
_entity.id
_entity.type
_entity.pdbx_description
1 polymer ?
#
loop_
_entity_poly.entity_id
_entity_poly.type
_entity_poly.pdbx_seq_one_letter_code
_entity_poly.pdbx_strand_id
1 'polypeptide(L)'
;MKRLATAVALAALASLSTFSLPAAAEAAAATGFAEIKELGRVNGQALACGEMATSSKAKALMIRHAPKTRSYGEQFEAATNAAFLTQGKGAEPCPQAAEFSGKLAQLAERLQAALPAAQ
;
A
#
# COMPACT_ATOMS: atom_id res chain seq x y z
N MET A 1 -75.98 22.63 -21.60
CA MET A 1 -76.47 21.27 -21.91
C MET A 1 -75.28 20.39 -22.30
N LYS A 2 -75.24 19.13 -21.79
CA LYS A 2 -74.33 18.00 -22.13
C LYS A 2 -72.84 18.20 -21.74
N ARG A 3 -72.29 17.61 -20.67
CA ARG A 3 -72.00 16.19 -20.29
C ARG A 3 -70.86 15.51 -21.09
N LEU A 4 -69.80 15.21 -20.33
CA LEU A 4 -68.92 14.03 -20.32
C LEU A 4 -68.01 13.76 -21.55
N ALA A 5 -66.69 13.61 -21.31
CA ALA A 5 -66.05 12.30 -21.08
C ALA A 5 -64.50 12.39 -21.09
N THR A 6 -63.91 12.02 -19.95
CA THR A 6 -62.66 11.26 -19.74
C THR A 6 -61.76 10.91 -20.93
N ALA A 7 -60.46 11.21 -20.78
CA ALA A 7 -59.40 10.23 -21.05
C ALA A 7 -58.21 10.48 -20.11
N VAL A 8 -58.16 9.66 -19.06
CA VAL A 8 -56.97 9.45 -18.22
C VAL A 8 -55.90 8.83 -19.11
N ALA A 9 -54.83 9.55 -19.39
CA ALA A 9 -53.64 8.96 -20.01
C ALA A 9 -52.54 8.88 -18.95
N LEU A 10 -52.32 7.64 -18.51
CA LEU A 10 -51.34 7.15 -17.54
C LEU A 10 -50.00 7.91 -17.58
N ALA A 11 -49.66 8.54 -16.46
CA ALA A 11 -48.31 8.93 -16.13
C ALA A 11 -47.48 7.68 -15.79
N ALA A 12 -46.75 7.15 -16.77
CA ALA A 12 -45.72 6.14 -16.53
C ALA A 12 -44.37 6.85 -16.34
N LEU A 13 -44.15 7.50 -15.18
CA LEU A 13 -42.81 7.86 -14.74
C LEU A 13 -42.09 6.58 -14.32
N ALA A 14 -41.35 5.98 -15.25
CA ALA A 14 -40.36 4.96 -14.94
C ALA A 14 -39.30 5.59 -14.03
N SER A 15 -39.47 5.40 -12.72
CA SER A 15 -38.49 5.79 -11.72
C SER A 15 -37.30 4.84 -11.85
N LEU A 16 -36.29 5.23 -12.64
CA LEU A 16 -34.98 4.61 -12.60
C LEU A 16 -34.37 4.94 -11.23
N SER A 17 -34.62 4.07 -10.26
CA SER A 17 -33.86 4.03 -9.02
C SER A 17 -32.43 3.61 -9.36
N THR A 18 -31.60 4.59 -9.72
CA THR A 18 -30.15 4.41 -9.74
C THR A 18 -29.73 4.09 -8.31
N PHE A 19 -29.50 2.81 -8.05
CA PHE A 19 -28.84 2.37 -6.83
C PHE A 19 -27.39 2.87 -6.93
N SER A 20 -27.15 4.10 -6.48
CA SER A 20 -25.80 4.60 -6.27
C SER A 20 -25.22 3.77 -5.13
N LEU A 21 -24.50 2.70 -5.48
CA LEU A 21 -23.59 2.07 -4.54
C LEU A 21 -22.65 3.18 -4.04
N PRO A 22 -22.50 3.38 -2.73
CA PRO A 22 -21.45 4.24 -2.25
C PRO A 22 -20.15 3.59 -2.71
N ALA A 23 -19.39 4.30 -3.54
CA ALA A 23 -18.01 3.97 -3.85
C ALA A 23 -17.16 4.15 -2.58
N ALA A 24 -17.36 3.28 -1.59
CA ALA A 24 -16.56 3.20 -0.37
C ALA A 24 -15.25 2.43 -0.63
N ALA A 25 -14.62 2.65 -1.79
CA ALA A 25 -13.48 1.85 -2.25
C ALA A 25 -12.19 2.65 -2.53
N GLU A 26 -12.17 3.96 -2.29
CA GLU A 26 -10.99 4.80 -2.54
C GLU A 26 -10.46 5.56 -1.30
N ALA A 27 -11.10 5.41 -0.14
CA ALA A 27 -10.73 6.12 1.09
C ALA A 27 -10.11 5.23 2.18
N ALA A 28 -9.93 3.93 1.94
CA ALA A 28 -8.96 3.14 2.69
C ALA A 28 -7.57 3.47 2.12
N ALA A 29 -7.07 4.68 2.41
CA ALA A 29 -5.70 5.08 2.08
C ALA A 29 -4.78 3.93 2.49
N ALA A 30 -4.10 3.32 1.51
CA ALA A 30 -3.56 1.98 1.64
C ALA A 30 -2.68 1.82 2.89
N THR A 31 -3.30 1.26 3.94
CA THR A 31 -2.72 1.15 5.27
C THR A 31 -1.35 0.49 5.18
N GLY A 32 -0.35 1.05 5.85
CA GLY A 32 0.99 0.45 5.85
C GLY A 32 1.84 0.69 4.61
N PHE A 33 1.37 1.40 3.57
CA PHE A 33 2.19 1.68 2.38
C PHE A 33 3.44 2.50 2.70
N ALA A 34 3.38 3.40 3.69
CA ALA A 34 4.54 4.18 4.11
C ALA A 34 5.62 3.27 4.68
N GLU A 35 5.24 2.34 5.55
CA GLU A 35 6.12 1.36 6.18
C GLU A 35 6.71 0.39 5.16
N ILE A 36 5.92 -0.04 4.18
CA ILE A 36 6.36 -0.95 3.11
C ILE A 36 7.36 -0.27 2.17
N LYS A 37 7.11 1.01 1.81
CA LYS A 37 8.09 1.80 1.05
C LYS A 37 9.37 1.99 1.84
N GLU A 38 9.27 2.29 3.13
CA GLU A 38 10.44 2.46 4.00
C GLU A 38 11.23 1.14 4.13
N LEU A 39 10.53 0.01 4.20
CA LEU A 39 11.14 -1.31 4.21
C LEU A 39 11.89 -1.61 2.91
N GLY A 40 11.29 -1.27 1.77
CA GLY A 40 11.95 -1.34 0.47
C GLY A 40 13.18 -0.45 0.41
N ARG A 41 13.08 0.79 0.90
CA ARG A 41 14.22 1.73 0.95
C ARG A 41 15.40 1.17 1.74
N VAL A 42 15.14 0.61 2.94
CA VAL A 42 16.19 -0.02 3.77
C VAL A 42 16.80 -1.24 3.06
N ASN A 43 15.97 -2.07 2.41
CA ASN A 43 16.43 -3.22 1.64
C ASN A 43 17.34 -2.81 0.46
N GLY A 44 16.94 -1.79 -0.31
CA GLY A 44 17.73 -1.28 -1.43
C GLY A 44 19.09 -0.71 -1.00
N GLN A 45 19.12 0.05 0.09
CA GLN A 45 20.38 0.53 0.69
C GLN A 45 21.28 -0.65 1.12
N ALA A 46 20.71 -1.62 1.84
CA ALA A 46 21.45 -2.78 2.30
C ALA A 46 22.06 -3.58 1.13
N LEU A 47 21.30 -3.77 0.05
CA LEU A 47 21.79 -4.43 -1.16
C LEU A 47 22.96 -3.68 -1.81
N ALA A 48 22.85 -2.35 -1.97
CA ALA A 48 23.92 -1.54 -2.54
C ALA A 48 25.19 -1.56 -1.68
N CYS A 49 25.03 -1.75 -0.37
CA CYS A 49 26.11 -1.81 0.60
C CYS A 49 26.65 -3.23 0.86
N GLY A 50 26.11 -4.28 0.21
CA GLY A 50 26.52 -5.66 0.44
C GLY A 50 26.06 -6.27 1.78
N GLU A 51 25.14 -5.62 2.49
CA GLU A 51 24.61 -6.02 3.79
C GLU A 51 23.50 -7.10 3.63
N MET A 52 23.91 -8.30 3.19
CA MET A 52 22.98 -9.37 2.80
C MET A 52 22.12 -9.89 3.96
N ALA A 53 22.64 -9.88 5.19
CA ALA A 53 21.88 -10.25 6.38
C ALA A 53 20.74 -9.25 6.64
N THR A 54 21.00 -7.96 6.43
CA THR A 54 19.99 -6.89 6.53
C THR A 54 18.93 -7.02 5.43
N SER A 55 19.33 -7.24 4.18
CA SER A 55 18.38 -7.46 3.08
C SER A 55 17.45 -8.65 3.36
N SER A 56 18.01 -9.77 3.83
CA SER A 56 17.25 -10.96 4.20
C SER A 56 16.22 -10.67 5.29
N LYS A 57 16.60 -9.93 6.33
CA LYS A 57 15.68 -9.50 7.40
C LYS A 57 14.58 -8.60 6.87
N ALA A 58 14.90 -7.62 6.02
CA ALA A 58 13.90 -6.74 5.43
C ALA A 58 12.87 -7.53 4.60
N LYS A 59 13.31 -8.49 3.79
CA LYS A 59 12.42 -9.39 3.03
C LYS A 59 11.56 -10.27 3.94
N ALA A 60 12.12 -10.76 5.06
CA ALA A 60 11.34 -11.51 6.04
C ALA A 60 10.23 -10.67 6.69
N LEU A 61 10.50 -9.39 6.99
CA LEU A 61 9.46 -8.45 7.46
C LEU A 61 8.36 -8.24 6.40
N MET A 62 8.74 -8.09 5.13
CA MET A 62 7.80 -7.95 4.01
C MET A 62 6.89 -9.18 3.92
N ILE A 63 7.48 -10.39 3.97
CA ILE A 63 6.74 -11.64 3.93
C ILE A 63 5.81 -11.78 5.14
N ARG A 64 6.22 -11.35 6.33
CA ARG A 64 5.42 -11.53 7.54
C ARG A 64 4.24 -10.56 7.64
N HIS A 65 4.43 -9.30 7.24
CA HIS A 65 3.45 -8.24 7.52
C HIS A 65 2.63 -7.81 6.30
N ALA A 66 3.21 -7.83 5.09
CA ALA A 66 2.54 -7.26 3.94
C ALA A 66 1.37 -8.14 3.47
N PRO A 67 0.17 -7.56 3.24
CA PRO A 67 -0.90 -8.22 2.50
C PRO A 67 -0.41 -8.77 1.16
N LYS A 68 -0.86 -9.99 0.81
CA LYS A 68 -0.44 -10.72 -0.40
C LYS A 68 -1.13 -10.21 -1.66
N THR A 69 -1.00 -8.91 -1.91
CA THR A 69 -1.55 -8.26 -3.10
C THR A 69 -0.43 -7.61 -3.89
N ARG A 70 -0.67 -7.44 -5.19
CA ARG A 70 0.30 -6.88 -6.12
C ARG A 70 0.78 -5.49 -5.70
N SER A 71 -0.12 -4.63 -5.24
CA SER A 71 0.19 -3.24 -4.91
C SER A 71 1.22 -3.11 -3.80
N TYR A 72 1.18 -3.95 -2.76
CA TYR A 72 2.19 -3.93 -1.69
C TYR A 72 3.56 -4.39 -2.18
N GLY A 73 3.59 -5.43 -3.04
CA GLY A 73 4.82 -5.88 -3.69
C GLY A 73 5.44 -4.78 -4.55
N GLU A 74 4.64 -4.10 -5.38
CA GLU A 74 5.11 -3.01 -6.23
C GLU A 74 5.69 -1.85 -5.42
N GLN A 75 5.07 -1.49 -4.29
CA GLN A 75 5.59 -0.43 -3.41
C GLN A 75 6.95 -0.80 -2.79
N PHE A 76 7.12 -2.04 -2.35
CA PHE A 76 8.39 -2.53 -1.81
C PHE A 76 9.49 -2.58 -2.87
N GLU A 77 9.20 -3.12 -4.05
CA GLU A 77 10.17 -3.28 -5.15
C GLU A 77 10.57 -1.92 -5.75
N ALA A 78 9.60 -1.02 -5.98
CA ALA A 78 9.90 0.33 -6.48
C ALA A 78 10.82 1.09 -5.52
N ALA A 79 10.54 1.05 -4.21
CA ALA A 79 11.37 1.69 -3.20
C ALA A 79 12.74 1.03 -3.07
N THR A 80 12.81 -0.31 -3.17
CA THR A 80 14.07 -1.06 -3.20
C THR A 80 14.96 -0.61 -4.35
N ASN A 81 14.42 -0.60 -5.57
CA ASN A 81 15.17 -0.23 -6.76
C ASN A 81 15.67 1.23 -6.70
N ALA A 82 14.80 2.16 -6.30
CA ALA A 82 15.17 3.57 -6.16
C ALA A 82 16.30 3.77 -5.13
N ALA A 83 16.22 3.10 -3.98
CA ALA A 83 17.22 3.22 -2.93
C ALA A 83 18.54 2.54 -3.29
N PHE A 84 18.49 1.38 -3.96
CA PHE A 84 19.68 0.71 -4.46
C PHE A 84 20.45 1.59 -5.44
N LEU A 85 19.75 2.16 -6.45
CA LEU A 85 20.36 3.05 -7.43
C LEU A 85 20.91 4.33 -6.79
N THR A 86 20.23 4.86 -5.77
CA THR A 86 20.69 6.07 -5.08
C THR A 86 21.94 5.81 -4.23
N GLN A 87 21.94 4.75 -3.41
CA GLN A 87 23.07 4.38 -2.58
C GLN A 87 24.28 3.95 -3.42
N GLY A 88 24.04 3.22 -4.52
CA GLY A 88 25.10 2.76 -5.43
C GLY A 88 25.84 3.88 -6.16
N LYS A 89 25.32 5.12 -6.18
CA LYS A 89 26.05 6.30 -6.69
C LYS A 89 27.21 6.72 -5.76
N GLY A 90 27.26 6.21 -4.53
CA GLY A 90 28.35 6.47 -3.59
C GLY A 90 28.40 7.90 -3.04
N ALA A 91 27.31 8.67 -3.14
CA ALA A 91 27.25 10.04 -2.62
C ALA A 91 27.23 10.09 -1.08
N GLU A 92 26.73 9.03 -0.43
CA GLU A 92 26.68 8.87 1.02
C GLU A 92 27.37 7.56 1.41
N PRO A 93 28.08 7.51 2.55
CA PRO A 93 28.68 6.27 3.05
C PRO A 93 27.60 5.24 3.37
N CYS A 94 27.98 3.96 3.29
CA CYS A 94 27.10 2.88 3.70
C CYS A 94 26.83 2.93 5.21
N PRO A 95 25.56 2.83 5.65
CA PRO A 95 25.23 2.74 7.08
C PRO A 95 25.89 1.51 7.71
N GLN A 96 26.25 1.63 8.99
CA GLN A 96 26.79 0.48 9.72
C GLN A 96 25.70 -0.57 10.00
N ALA A 97 26.11 -1.84 10.16
CA ALA A 97 25.19 -2.94 10.44
C ALA A 97 24.30 -2.69 11.69
N ALA A 98 24.83 -2.00 12.71
CA ALA A 98 24.07 -1.62 13.90
C ALA A 98 22.95 -0.61 13.59
N GLU A 99 23.22 0.35 12.71
CA GLU A 99 22.22 1.33 12.27
C GLU A 99 21.11 0.67 11.47
N PHE A 100 21.46 -0.25 10.56
CA PHE A 100 20.48 -1.05 9.83
C PHE A 100 19.60 -1.87 10.78
N SER A 101 20.21 -2.51 11.77
CA SER A 101 19.49 -3.32 12.75
C SER A 101 18.51 -2.48 13.57
N GLY A 102 18.93 -1.29 14.03
CA GLY A 102 18.05 -0.35 14.72
C GLY A 102 16.88 0.12 13.85
N LYS A 103 17.14 0.47 12.58
CA LYS A 103 16.10 0.86 11.63
C LYS A 103 15.07 -0.25 11.39
N LEU A 104 15.53 -1.49 11.20
CA LEU A 104 14.64 -2.64 10.99
C LEU A 104 13.83 -3.01 12.23
N ALA A 105 14.39 -2.87 13.43
CA ALA A 105 13.65 -3.10 14.68
C ALA A 105 12.49 -2.10 14.83
N GLN A 106 12.78 -0.80 14.69
CA GLN A 106 11.75 0.24 14.75
C GLN A 106 10.70 0.06 13.65
N LEU A 107 11.12 -0.35 12.45
CA LEU A 107 10.20 -0.58 11.35
C LEU A 107 9.33 -1.83 11.57
N ALA A 108 9.84 -2.87 12.22
CA ALA A 108 9.05 -4.04 12.59
C ALA A 108 7.91 -3.68 13.55
N GLU A 109 8.15 -2.79 14.52
CA GLU A 109 7.10 -2.30 15.44
C GLU A 109 6.02 -1.51 14.68
N ARG A 110 6.42 -0.60 13.80
CA ARG A 110 5.47 0.17 12.97
C ARG A 110 4.69 -0.72 12.02
N LEU A 111 5.34 -1.71 11.41
CA LEU A 111 4.68 -2.72 10.58
C LEU A 111 3.67 -3.52 11.40
N GLN A 112 3.99 -3.96 12.61
CA GLN A 112 3.01 -4.68 13.44
C GLN A 112 1.79 -3.82 13.79
N ALA A 113 1.96 -2.51 13.98
CA ALA A 113 0.87 -1.59 14.27
C ALA A 113 -0.01 -1.30 13.04
N ALA A 114 0.60 -1.09 11.86
CA ALA A 114 -0.12 -0.75 10.63
C ALA A 114 -0.64 -1.98 9.87
N LEU A 115 0.13 -3.07 9.89
CA LEU A 115 -0.08 -4.33 9.18
C LEU A 115 0.26 -5.50 10.11
N PRO A 116 -0.62 -5.82 11.08
CA PRO A 116 -0.39 -6.95 11.99
C PRO A 116 -0.05 -8.21 11.20
N ALA A 117 0.95 -8.95 11.68
CA ALA A 117 1.39 -10.17 11.01
C ALA A 117 0.20 -11.11 10.76
N ALA A 118 0.11 -11.63 9.54
CA ALA A 118 -0.84 -12.69 9.24
C ALA A 118 -0.48 -13.91 10.09
N GLN A 119 -1.47 -14.48 10.79
CA GLN A 119 -1.34 -15.74 11.52
C GLN A 119 -1.16 -16.91 10.56
#